data_AF-A0AAD8E8P6-F1
#
_entry.id   AF-A0AAD8E8P6-F1
#
_cell.length_a   1.000
_cell.length_b   1.000
_cell.length_c   1.000
_cell.angle_alpha   90.00
_cell.angle_beta   90.00
_cell.angle_gamma   90.00
#
_symmetry.space_group_name_H-M   'P 1'
#
loop_
_entity.id
_entity.type
_entity.pdbx_description
1 polymer ?
#
loop_
_entity_poly.entity_id
_entity_poly.type
_entity_poly.pdbx_seq_one_letter_code
_entity_poly.pdbx_strand_id
1 'polypeptide(L)'
;MCKRECRPHDNICHMNNTNTITYQFLSIPTVKVLPVPMVVTRIRAVTLGNMWAFKVHFEVLHGNEEQYFDFIQGSKLGVVLRLTRPIFGPKHFLVKIQLKVFTSTSHR
;
A
#
# COMPACT_ATOMS: atom_id res chain seq x y z
N MET A 1 0.16 -14.98 -6.59
CA MET A 1 0.07 -13.55 -6.94
C MET A 1 -0.42 -13.45 -8.38
N CYS A 2 -1.40 -12.59 -8.67
CA CYS A 2 -1.82 -12.35 -10.05
C CYS A 2 -0.78 -11.46 -10.74
N LYS A 3 -0.26 -11.91 -11.88
CA LYS A 3 0.67 -11.15 -12.71
C LYS A 3 -0.07 -10.65 -13.93
N ARG A 4 0.16 -9.39 -14.32
CA ARG A 4 -0.39 -8.83 -15.55
C ARG A 4 0.24 -9.52 -16.77
N GLU A 5 -0.60 -9.95 -17.70
CA GLU A 5 -0.19 -10.40 -19.03
C GLU A 5 -0.76 -9.44 -20.08
N CYS A 6 0.09 -8.96 -20.98
CA CYS A 6 -0.29 -8.07 -22.07
C CYS A 6 -0.33 -8.86 -23.39
N ARG A 7 -1.30 -8.54 -24.25
CA ARG A 7 -1.32 -9.08 -25.61
C ARG A 7 -0.11 -8.55 -26.39
N PRO A 8 0.45 -9.30 -27.36
CA PRO A 8 1.66 -8.90 -28.07
C PRO A 8 1.61 -7.48 -28.70
N HIS A 9 0.43 -7.04 -29.17
CA HIS A 9 0.25 -5.76 -29.86
C HIS A 9 -0.49 -4.69 -29.03
N ASP A 10 -0.70 -4.92 -27.73
CA ASP A 10 -1.36 -3.95 -26.86
C ASP A 10 -0.32 -3.00 -26.23
N ASN A 11 0.06 -1.97 -26.98
CA ASN A 11 1.05 -0.98 -26.55
C ASN A 11 0.63 -0.25 -25.28
N ILE A 12 -0.67 -0.03 -25.05
CA ILE A 12 -1.17 0.65 -23.86
C ILE A 12 -0.89 -0.20 -22.62
N CYS A 13 -1.13 -1.52 -22.72
CA CYS A 13 -0.81 -2.44 -21.64
C CYS A 13 0.69 -2.46 -21.34
N HIS A 14 1.55 -2.52 -22.36
CA HIS A 14 3.02 -2.53 -22.16
C HIS A 14 3.57 -1.26 -21.53
N MET A 15 3.00 -0.09 -21.85
CA MET A 15 3.44 1.20 -21.31
C MET A 15 2.97 1.44 -19.86
N ASN A 16 1.99 0.69 -19.38
CA ASN A 16 1.53 0.79 -17.99
C ASN A 16 2.56 0.11 -17.07
N ASN A 17 3.06 0.79 -16.04
CA ASN A 17 4.02 0.22 -15.09
C ASN A 17 3.38 -0.46 -13.87
N THR A 18 2.04 -0.47 -13.77
CA THR A 18 1.33 -1.13 -12.67
C THR A 18 1.35 -2.65 -12.86
N ASN A 19 2.13 -3.33 -12.00
CA ASN A 19 2.25 -4.80 -12.00
C ASN A 19 1.08 -5.51 -11.31
N THR A 20 0.50 -4.90 -10.27
CA THR A 20 -0.56 -5.51 -9.45
C THR A 20 -1.47 -4.43 -8.89
N ILE A 21 -2.78 -4.71 -8.85
CA ILE A 21 -3.78 -3.91 -8.15
C ILE A 21 -4.44 -4.83 -7.12
N THR A 22 -4.49 -4.38 -5.86
CA THR A 22 -5.04 -5.17 -4.75
C THR A 22 -6.11 -4.34 -4.05
N TYR A 23 -7.24 -4.98 -3.76
CA TYR A 23 -8.32 -4.41 -2.97
C TYR A 23 -8.39 -5.10 -1.61
N GLN A 24 -8.43 -4.33 -0.54
CA GLN A 24 -8.62 -4.83 0.83
C GLN A 24 -9.81 -4.12 1.44
N PHE A 25 -10.75 -4.88 1.96
CA PHE A 25 -11.91 -4.38 2.69
C PHE A 25 -11.75 -4.73 4.16
N LEU A 26 -11.93 -3.74 5.03
CA LEU A 26 -11.83 -3.93 6.47
C LEU A 26 -13.01 -3.25 7.14
N SER A 27 -13.76 -4.01 7.94
CA SER A 27 -14.81 -3.48 8.79
C SER A 27 -14.23 -3.23 10.18
N ILE A 28 -14.29 -1.98 10.63
CA ILE A 28 -13.81 -1.57 11.96
C ILE A 28 -15.02 -1.06 12.75
N PRO A 29 -15.20 -1.45 14.03
CA PRO A 29 -16.25 -0.89 14.86
C PRO A 29 -16.06 0.63 15.07
N THR A 30 -17.11 1.31 15.54
CA THR A 30 -16.99 2.71 15.97
C THR A 30 -15.95 2.81 17.08
N VAL A 31 -14.89 3.59 16.85
CA VAL A 31 -13.80 3.82 17.80
C VAL A 31 -14.06 5.17 18.46
N LYS A 32 -14.70 5.16 19.64
CA LYS A 32 -15.06 6.39 20.37
C LYS A 32 -13.86 7.03 21.07
N VAL A 33 -12.93 6.21 21.56
CA VAL A 33 -11.74 6.65 22.28
C VAL A 33 -10.54 5.92 21.67
N LEU A 34 -9.53 6.68 21.30
CA LEU A 34 -8.32 6.16 20.67
C LEU A 34 -7.10 6.74 21.41
N PRO A 35 -6.69 6.11 22.53
CA PRO A 35 -5.62 6.65 23.37
C PRO A 35 -4.24 6.56 22.69
N VAL A 36 -4.07 5.61 21.77
CA VAL A 36 -2.87 5.41 20.97
C VAL A 36 -3.25 5.07 19.52
N PRO A 37 -2.42 5.39 18.52
CA PRO A 37 -2.71 5.03 17.13
C PRO A 37 -2.92 3.52 16.95
N MET A 38 -4.04 3.13 16.35
CA MET A 38 -4.40 1.73 16.13
C MET A 38 -3.92 1.27 14.76
N VAL A 39 -3.16 0.19 14.69
CA VAL A 39 -2.75 -0.39 13.40
C VAL A 39 -3.97 -0.97 12.68
N VAL A 40 -4.22 -0.47 11.47
CA VAL A 40 -5.34 -0.89 10.61
C VAL A 40 -4.90 -1.97 9.64
N THR A 41 -3.78 -1.75 8.94
CA THR A 41 -3.22 -2.72 8.00
C THR A 41 -1.71 -2.57 7.87
N ARG A 42 -1.04 -3.64 7.44
CA ARG A 42 0.40 -3.66 7.12
C ARG A 42 0.58 -4.17 5.71
N ILE A 43 1.15 -3.35 4.85
CA ILE A 43 1.43 -3.71 3.45
C ILE A 43 2.94 -3.87 3.29
N ARG A 44 3.37 -4.99 2.71
CA ARG A 44 4.78 -5.28 2.43
C ARG A 44 4.95 -5.70 0.99
N ALA A 45 6.01 -5.22 0.36
CA ALA A 45 6.45 -5.75 -0.92
C ALA A 45 7.21 -7.05 -0.68
N VAL A 46 6.97 -8.04 -1.53
CA VAL A 46 7.67 -9.33 -1.52
C VAL A 46 8.30 -9.49 -2.90
N THR A 47 9.60 -9.79 -2.95
CA THR A 47 10.32 -10.09 -4.19
C THR A 47 10.61 -11.58 -4.29
N LEU A 48 10.62 -12.09 -5.51
CA LEU A 48 11.02 -13.47 -5.81
C LEU A 48 12.55 -13.49 -5.97
N GLY A 49 13.27 -13.94 -4.95
CA GLY A 49 14.71 -14.21 -5.02
C GLY A 49 15.55 -13.46 -3.99
N ASN A 50 16.41 -14.20 -3.30
CA ASN A 50 17.25 -13.72 -2.19
C ASN A 50 18.39 -12.78 -2.64
N MET A 51 18.60 -12.62 -3.95
CA MET A 51 19.73 -11.86 -4.52
C MET A 51 19.41 -10.39 -4.82
N TRP A 52 18.14 -9.96 -4.72
CA TRP A 52 17.72 -8.65 -5.21
C TRP A 52 17.50 -7.71 -4.02
N ALA A 53 18.41 -6.74 -3.85
CA ALA A 53 18.16 -5.63 -2.95
C ALA A 53 17.05 -4.76 -3.57
N PHE A 54 16.01 -4.48 -2.80
CA PHE A 54 14.93 -3.62 -3.25
C PHE A 54 14.61 -2.52 -2.24
N LYS A 55 14.15 -1.39 -2.77
CA LYS A 55 13.66 -0.24 -2.02
C LYS A 55 12.20 -0.05 -2.37
N VAL A 56 11.36 0.08 -1.35
CA VAL A 56 9.95 0.42 -1.53
C VAL A 56 9.78 1.92 -1.27
N HIS A 57 9.03 2.60 -2.12
CA HIS A 57 8.52 3.94 -1.87
C HIS A 57 6.99 3.89 -1.87
N PHE A 58 6.37 4.63 -0.96
CA PHE A 58 4.92 4.66 -0.83
C PHE A 58 4.41 6.09 -1.04
N GLU A 59 3.22 6.19 -1.62
CA GLU A 59 2.54 7.45 -1.86
C GLU A 59 1.04 7.27 -1.62
N VAL A 60 0.41 8.23 -0.94
CA VAL A 60 -1.04 8.24 -0.72
C VAL A 60 -1.66 9.03 -1.85
N LEU A 61 -2.46 8.38 -2.68
CA LEU A 61 -3.07 9.00 -3.86
C LEU A 61 -4.41 9.66 -3.53
N HIS A 62 -5.17 9.12 -2.56
CA HIS A 62 -6.52 9.59 -2.22
C HIS A 62 -7.01 9.03 -0.89
N GLY A 63 -7.99 9.70 -0.27
CA GLY A 63 -8.83 9.17 0.80
C GLY A 63 -8.28 9.38 2.21
N ASN A 64 -7.33 10.30 2.36
CA ASN A 64 -6.79 10.71 3.67
C ASN A 64 -6.75 12.24 3.84
N GLU A 65 -7.67 12.95 3.18
CA GLU A 65 -7.76 14.42 3.19
C GLU A 65 -8.10 14.93 4.60
N GLU A 66 -8.96 14.22 5.34
CA GLU A 66 -9.30 14.52 6.74
C GLU A 66 -8.25 14.02 7.76
N GLN A 67 -7.15 13.41 7.30
CA GLN A 67 -6.03 12.95 8.11
C GLN A 67 -6.43 11.99 9.27
N TYR A 68 -7.40 11.10 9.05
CA TYR A 68 -7.70 10.03 10.02
C TYR A 68 -6.59 9.00 10.13
N PHE A 69 -5.80 8.87 9.07
CA PHE A 69 -4.78 7.84 8.98
C PHE A 69 -3.39 8.45 8.90
N ASP A 70 -2.44 7.78 9.54
CA ASP A 70 -1.02 7.97 9.28
C ASP A 70 -0.40 6.72 8.65
N PHE A 71 0.71 6.95 7.95
CA PHE A 71 1.43 5.94 7.22
C PHE A 71 2.87 5.94 7.73
N ILE A 72 3.22 4.91 8.48
CA ILE A 72 4.61 4.70 8.88
C ILE A 72 5.27 3.78 7.87
N GLN A 73 6.29 4.29 7.19
CA GLN A 73 7.21 3.43 6.47
C GLN A 73 8.06 2.67 7.49
N GLY A 74 7.83 1.36 7.62
CA GLY A 74 8.57 0.49 8.53
C GLY A 74 9.98 0.19 7.99
N SER A 75 10.60 -0.88 8.51
CA SER A 75 11.80 -1.46 7.89
C SER A 75 11.60 -1.57 6.37
N LYS A 76 12.70 -1.44 5.60
CA LYS A 76 12.85 -1.22 4.13
C LYS A 76 11.85 -1.88 3.14
N LEU A 77 10.94 -2.71 3.62
CA LEU A 77 10.07 -3.65 2.94
C LEU A 77 8.57 -3.26 2.95
N GLY A 78 8.11 -2.26 3.70
CA GLY A 78 6.66 -1.98 3.75
C GLY A 78 6.17 -0.71 4.47
N VAL A 79 4.85 -0.54 4.47
CA VAL A 79 4.11 0.56 5.09
C VAL A 79 3.07 0.04 6.08
N VAL A 80 2.93 0.72 7.21
CA VAL A 80 1.95 0.45 8.25
C VAL A 80 0.94 1.59 8.24
N LEU A 81 -0.33 1.26 8.00
CA LEU A 81 -1.45 2.19 8.12
C LEU A 81 -1.96 2.16 9.55
N ARG A 82 -2.06 3.33 10.20
CA ARG A 82 -2.68 3.43 11.51
C ARG A 82 -3.77 4.47 11.50
N LEU A 83 -4.81 4.19 12.27
CA LEU A 83 -5.83 5.15 12.63
C LEU A 83 -5.26 6.03 13.74
N THR A 84 -5.31 7.35 13.56
CA THR A 84 -4.83 8.34 14.52
C THR A 84 -5.95 9.12 15.18
N ARG A 85 -7.17 9.02 14.65
CA ARG A 85 -8.35 9.71 15.16
C ARG A 85 -9.51 8.75 15.43
N PRO A 86 -10.29 8.97 16.49
CA PRO A 86 -11.57 8.29 16.69
C PRO A 86 -12.46 8.35 15.45
N ILE A 87 -13.14 7.24 15.13
CA ILE A 87 -14.13 7.17 14.06
C ILE A 87 -15.49 6.93 14.70
N PHE A 88 -16.36 7.93 14.58
CA PHE A 88 -17.78 7.82 14.92
C PHE A 88 -18.55 7.43 13.67
N GLY A 89 -19.09 6.21 13.66
CA GLY A 89 -19.79 5.65 12.51
C GLY A 89 -21.25 6.08 12.38
N PRO A 90 -21.91 5.67 11.28
CA PRO A 90 -21.35 4.91 10.15
C PRO A 90 -20.51 5.81 9.23
N LYS A 91 -19.31 5.35 8.87
CA LYS A 91 -18.42 6.04 7.91
C LYS A 91 -17.79 5.02 6.95
N HIS A 92 -17.57 5.46 5.72
CA HIS A 92 -16.85 4.70 4.69
C HIS A 92 -15.61 5.47 4.27
N PHE A 93 -14.48 4.78 4.23
CA PHE A 93 -13.20 5.35 3.82
C PHE A 93 -12.66 4.56 2.64
N LEU A 94 -12.21 5.25 1.59
CA LEU A 94 -11.52 4.64 0.45
C LEU A 94 -10.13 5.25 0.34
N VAL A 95 -9.16 4.60 0.95
CA VAL A 95 -7.75 5.01 0.88
C VAL A 95 -7.10 4.35 -0.34
N LYS A 96 -6.58 5.16 -1.26
CA LYS A 96 -5.78 4.67 -2.40
C LYS A 96 -4.32 4.94 -2.15
N ILE A 97 -3.51 3.90 -2.23
CA ILE A 97 -2.06 3.98 -2.06
C ILE A 97 -1.35 3.43 -3.29
N GLN A 98 -0.20 4.02 -3.60
CA GLN A 98 0.72 3.52 -4.61
C GLN A 98 1.99 3.03 -3.93
N LEU A 99 2.40 1.82 -4.27
CA LEU A 99 3.72 1.29 -3.90
C LEU A 99 4.58 1.22 -5.15
N LYS A 100 5.74 1.88 -5.10
CA LYS A 100 6.77 1.84 -6.13
C LYS A 100 7.92 0.99 -5.59
N VAL A 101 8.21 -0.13 -6.27
CA VAL A 101 9.29 -1.05 -5.88
C VAL A 101 10.44 -0.87 -6.84
N PHE A 102 11.59 -0.46 -6.32
CA PHE A 102 12.83 -0.28 -7.06
C PHE A 102 13.77 -1.43 -6.72
N THR A 103 14.16 -2.20 -7.72
CA THR A 103 15.13 -3.29 -7.57
C THR A 103 16.49 -2.83 -8.06
N SER A 104 17.55 -3.12 -7.31
CA SER A 104 18.94 -2.94 -7.77
C SER A 104 19.59 -4.30 -7.91
N THR A 105 20.16 -4.58 -9.08
CA THR A 105 21.06 -5.72 -9.26
C THR A 105 22.41 -5.33 -8.66
N SER A 106 22.78 -5.98 -7.55
CA SER A 106 24.16 -5.91 -7.08
C SER A 106 25.02 -6.71 -8.08
N HIS A 107 25.55 -6.04 -9.10
CA HIS A 107 26.66 -6.59 -9.88
C HIS A 107 27.84 -6.73 -8.91
N ARG A 108 28.11 -7.96 -8.51
CA ARG A 108 29.32 -8.34 -7.80
C ARG A 108 30.37 -8.74 -8.83
#